data_AF-A0A814EZP2-F1
#
_entry.id   AF-A0A814EZP2-F1
#
_cell.length_a   1.000
_cell.length_b   1.000
_cell.length_c   1.000
_cell.angle_alpha   90.00
_cell.angle_beta   90.00
_cell.angle_gamma   90.00
#
_symmetry.space_group_name_H-M   'P 1'
#
loop_
_entity.id
_entity.type
_entity.pdbx_description
1 polymer ?
#
loop_
_entity_poly.entity_id
_entity_poly.type
_entity_poly.pdbx_seq_one_letter_code
_entity_poly.pdbx_strand_id
1 'polypeptide(L)' 'MAKETIDHLATIFPINREALKSKLKHQRSVSILKEFSLNTSAHGIPSIARSHTIQNRLFWIISSYFQYPTQTSVSFVTE' A
#
# COMPACT_ATOMS: atom_id res chain seq x y z
N MET A 1 -19.30 14.36 -18.64
CA MET A 1 -19.52 14.94 -17.30
C MET A 1 -18.25 15.11 -16.49
N ALA A 2 -17.72 14.11 -15.75
CA ALA A 2 -16.54 14.34 -14.87
C ALA A 2 -15.28 14.86 -15.59
N LYS A 3 -15.06 14.42 -16.84
CA LYS A 3 -13.88 14.79 -17.63
C LYS A 3 -13.90 16.27 -18.08
N GLU A 4 -15.07 16.76 -18.48
CA GLU A 4 -15.26 18.15 -18.95
C GLU A 4 -15.11 19.16 -17.81
N THR A 5 -15.60 18.83 -16.61
CA THR A 5 -15.44 19.68 -15.42
C THR A 5 -13.98 19.79 -14.99
N ILE A 6 -13.21 18.70 -15.09
CA ILE A 6 -11.77 18.70 -14.79
C ILE A 6 -11.00 19.55 -15.81
N ASP A 7 -11.37 19.48 -17.09
CA ASP A 7 -10.74 20.28 -18.14
C ASP A 7 -11.00 21.78 -17.97
N HIS A 8 -12.21 22.18 -17.56
CA HIS A 8 -12.56 23.57 -17.26
C HIS A 8 -11.90 24.11 -15.97
N LEU A 9 -11.66 23.27 -14.97
CA LEU A 9 -10.95 23.68 -13.75
C LEU A 9 -9.44 23.84 -14.00
N ALA A 10 -8.88 23.03 -14.89
CA ALA A 10 -7.47 23.09 -15.26
C ALA A 10 -7.11 24.31 -16.15
N THR A 11 -8.11 24.97 -16.75
CA THR A 11 -7.93 26.25 -17.46
C THR A 11 -8.06 27.45 -16.54
N ILE A 12 -8.90 27.38 -15.50
CA ILE A 12 -9.07 28.47 -14.52
C ILE A 12 -7.89 28.53 -13.54
N PHE A 13 -7.41 27.36 -13.10
CA PHE A 13 -6.25 27.25 -12.24
C PHE A 13 -5.15 26.51 -12.99
N PRO A 14 -3.89 27.00 -13.01
CA PRO A 14 -2.78 26.28 -13.63
C PRO A 14 -2.43 25.04 -12.80
N ILE A 15 -3.27 24.01 -12.94
CA ILE A 15 -3.11 22.72 -12.28
C ILE A 15 -2.14 21.92 -13.13
N ASN A 16 -1.00 21.54 -12.53
CA ASN A 16 -0.04 20.68 -13.18
C ASN A 16 -0.64 19.28 -13.40
N ARG A 17 -1.10 19.00 -14.63
CA ARG A 17 -1.72 17.72 -15.03
C ARG A 17 -0.78 16.53 -14.85
N GLU A 18 0.53 16.72 -15.00
CA GLU A 18 1.55 15.68 -14.80
C GLU A 18 1.57 15.23 -13.33
N ALA A 19 1.47 16.18 -12.39
CA ALA A 19 1.39 15.91 -10.95
C ALA A 19 0.10 15.17 -10.55
N LEU A 20 -0.99 15.36 -11.30
CA LEU A 20 -2.24 14.63 -11.09
C LEU A 20 -2.15 13.18 -11.61
N LYS A 21 -1.52 12.97 -12.77
CA LYS A 21 -1.25 11.63 -13.33
C LYS A 21 -0.32 10.82 -12.44
N SER A 22 0.72 11.44 -11.87
CA SER A 22 1.65 10.77 -10.95
C SER A 22 0.96 10.36 -9.65
N LYS A 23 0.07 11.20 -9.10
CA LYS A 23 -0.80 10.85 -7.97
C LYS A 23 -1.70 9.65 -8.26
N LEU A 24 -2.34 9.61 -9.43
CA LEU A 24 -3.21 8.50 -9.82
C LEU A 24 -2.44 7.16 -9.95
N LYS A 25 -1.23 7.20 -10.53
CA LYS A 25 -0.37 6.01 -10.62
C LYS A 25 0.06 5.51 -9.25
N HIS A 26 0.43 6.42 -8.35
CA HIS A 26 0.80 6.11 -6.96
C HIS A 26 -0.39 5.56 -6.16
N GLN A 27 -1.58 6.12 -6.35
CA GLN A 27 -2.79 5.66 -5.67
C GLN A 27 -3.19 4.24 -6.11
N ARG A 28 -2.98 3.88 -7.38
CA ARG A 28 -3.21 2.55 -7.92
C ARG A 28 -2.19 1.51 -7.43
N SER A 29 -0.91 1.87 -7.28
CA SER A 29 0.07 0.95 -6.70
C SER A 29 -0.14 0.74 -5.19
N VAL A 30 -0.54 1.79 -4.46
CA VAL A 30 -0.93 1.68 -3.05
C VAL A 30 -2.17 0.80 -2.88
N SER A 31 -3.14 0.83 -3.82
CA SER A 31 -4.31 -0.05 -3.75
C SER A 31 -3.97 -1.52 -3.91
N ILE A 32 -3.06 -1.87 -4.84
CA ILE A 32 -2.63 -3.27 -5.05
C ILE A 32 -1.90 -3.81 -3.82
N LEU A 33 -0.94 -3.07 -3.29
CA LEU A 33 -0.20 -3.48 -2.09
C LEU A 33 -1.13 -3.64 -0.89
N LYS A 34 -2.13 -2.76 -0.76
CA LYS A 34 -3.12 -2.85 0.30
C LYS A 34 -4.01 -4.08 0.14
N GLU A 35 -4.49 -4.36 -1.06
CA GLU A 35 -5.30 -5.54 -1.36
C GLU A 35 -4.51 -6.84 -1.09
N PHE A 36 -3.28 -6.93 -1.59
CA PHE A 36 -2.38 -8.04 -1.30
C PHE A 36 -2.15 -8.22 0.21
N SER A 37 -1.83 -7.12 0.91
CA SER A 37 -1.58 -7.15 2.35
C SER A 37 -2.81 -7.51 3.18
N LEU A 38 -4.02 -7.27 2.67
CA LEU A 38 -5.26 -7.66 3.33
C LEU A 38 -5.64 -9.13 3.08
N ASN A 39 -5.21 -9.70 1.96
CA ASN A 39 -5.53 -11.05 1.52
C ASN A 39 -4.41 -12.07 1.77
N THR A 40 -3.28 -11.64 2.34
CA THR A 40 -2.16 -12.54 2.67
C THR A 40 -2.45 -13.39 3.91
N SER A 41 -1.91 -14.61 3.93
CA SER A 41 -1.89 -15.49 5.10
C SER A 41 -0.76 -15.15 6.07
N ALA A 42 0.18 -14.28 5.68
CA ALA A 42 1.27 -13.84 6.53
C ALA A 42 0.72 -13.07 7.74
N HIS A 43 0.78 -13.69 8.92
CA HIS A 43 0.30 -13.10 10.16
C HIS A 43 0.97 -11.74 10.42
N GLY A 44 0.20 -10.79 10.97
CA GLY A 44 0.67 -9.42 11.26
C GLY A 44 0.53 -8.43 10.11
N ILE A 45 0.76 -8.86 8.85
CA ILE A 45 0.67 -7.98 7.67
C ILE A 45 -0.74 -7.39 7.46
N PRO A 46 -1.84 -8.17 7.58
CA PRO A 46 -3.19 -7.62 7.50
C PRO A 46 -3.50 -6.58 8.58
N SER A 47 -2.98 -6.77 9.80
CA SER A 47 -3.17 -5.84 10.92
C SER A 47 -2.48 -4.49 10.66
N ILE A 48 -1.28 -4.52 10.06
CA ILE A 48 -0.55 -3.32 9.62
C ILE A 48 -1.35 -2.60 8.51
N ALA A 49 -1.84 -3.35 7.51
CA ALA A 49 -2.56 -2.80 6.36
C ALA A 49 -3.95 -2.22 6.71
N ARG A 50 -4.63 -2.75 7.74
CA ARG A 50 -5.88 -2.20 8.29
C ARG A 50 -5.66 -0.96 9.16
N SER A 51 -4.45 -0.73 9.66
CA SER A 51 -4.19 0.36 10.60
C SER A 51 -4.19 1.74 9.92
N HIS A 52 -5.00 2.65 10.45
CA HIS A 52 -5.14 4.02 9.95
C HIS A 52 -4.16 5.02 10.56
N THR A 53 -3.64 4.73 11.76
CA THR A 53 -2.69 5.58 12.49
C THR A 53 -1.27 5.03 12.41
N ILE A 54 -0.27 5.92 12.46
CA ILE A 54 1.14 5.53 12.39
C ILE A 54 1.56 4.72 13.62
N GLN A 55 1.03 5.05 14.80
CA GLN A 55 1.33 4.37 16.06
C GLN A 55 0.89 2.90 16.00
N ASN A 56 -0.32 2.63 15.49
CA ASN A 56 -0.81 1.26 15.37
C ASN A 56 0.00 0.47 14.34
N ARG A 57 0.40 1.10 13.22
CA ARG A 57 1.29 0.45 12.25
C ARG A 57 2.62 0.05 12.89
N LEU A 58 3.26 0.96 13.64
CA LEU A 58 4.51 0.70 14.34
C LEU A 58 4.35 -0.41 15.38
N PHE A 59 3.28 -0.39 16.17
CA PHE A 59 2.97 -1.44 17.13
C PHE A 59 2.91 -2.82 16.46
N TRP A 60 2.16 -2.94 15.36
CA TRP A 60 2.02 -4.22 14.65
C TRP A 60 3.30 -4.66 13.94
N ILE A 61 4.10 -3.74 13.42
CA ILE A 61 5.43 -4.05 12.84
C ILE A 61 6.33 -4.65 13.91
N ILE A 62 6.44 -3.99 15.06
CA ILE A 62 7.27 -4.45 16.18
C ILE A 62 6.76 -5.80 16.70
N SER A 63 5.45 -5.91 16.94
CA SER A 63 4.83 -7.16 17.39
C SER A 63 5.10 -8.32 16.41
N SER A 64 4.95 -8.09 15.11
CA SER A 64 5.21 -9.11 14.09
C SER A 64 6.68 -9.51 14.02
N TYR A 65 7.60 -8.56 14.21
CA TYR A 65 9.04 -8.81 14.21
C TYR A 65 9.47 -9.69 15.39
N PHE A 66 8.94 -9.41 16.59
CA PHE A 66 9.23 -10.22 17.78
C PHE A 66 8.58 -11.61 17.75
N GLN A 67 7.40 -11.73 17.14
CA GLN A 67 6.66 -12.99 17.10
C GLN A 67 7.28 -14.01 16.10
N TYR A 68 7.93 -13.53 15.04
CA TYR A 68 8.43 -14.39 13.96
C TYR A 68 9.84 -13.98 13.51
N PRO A 69 10.90 -14.42 14.20
CA PRO A 69 12.25 -14.30 13.68
C PRO A 69 12.38 -15.18 12.44
N THR A 70 12.40 -14.56 11.24
CA THR A 70 12.71 -15.17 9.94
C THR A 70 12.00 -16.51 9.65
N GLN A 71 10.80 -16.45 9.08
CA GLN A 71 10.19 -17.65 8.49
C GLN A 71 10.84 -17.94 7.14
N THR A 72 11.84 -18.83 7.11
CA THR A 72 12.09 -19.85 6.07
C THR A 72 13.58 -20.24 6.07
N SER A 73 13.90 -21.44 6.53
CA SER A 73 15.08 -22.17 6.06
C SER A 73 14.65 -23.03 4.87
N VAL A 74 15.27 -22.84 3.72
CA VAL A 74 15.06 -23.72 2.55
C VAL A 74 16.08 -24.85 2.66
N SER A 75 15.63 -26.06 2.97
CA SER A 75 16.46 -27.26 2.91
C SER A 75 16.27 -27.95 1.57
N PHE A 76 17.34 -28.03 0.79
CA PHE A 76 17.37 -28.82 -0.45
C PHE A 76 17.52 -30.30 -0.06
N VAL A 77 16.51 -31.12 -0.38
CA VAL A 77 16.60 -32.57 -0.29
C VAL A 77 17.16 -33.06 -1.62
N THR A 78 18.39 -33.57 -1.63
CA THR A 78 18.97 -34.29 -2.76
C THR A 78 18.79 -35.79 -2.51
N GLU A 79 17.99 -36.45 -3.35
CA GLU A 79 17.91 -37.92 -3.47
C GLU A 79 19.07 -38.47 -4.33
#